data_AF-A0A0N0DUL4-F1
#
_entry.id   AF-A0A0N0DUL4-F1
#
_cell.length_a   1.000
_cell.length_b   1.000
_cell.length_c   1.000
_cell.angle_alpha   90.00
_cell.angle_beta   90.00
_cell.angle_gamma   90.00
#
_symmetry.space_group_name_H-M   'P 1'
#
loop_
_entity.id
_entity.type
_entity.pdbx_description
1 polymer ?
#
loop_
_entity_poly.entity_id
_entity_poly.type
_entity_poly.pdbx_seq_one_letter_code
_entity_poly.pdbx_strand_id
1 'polypeptide(L)'
;MSIDARLCDRYVVFLDIDGVLLPVPKFTFGGGELSADCVQRLARLIDRLGGRDRVTIVLSSTWRTQPAMMERLNAFMQAAAAGSIPTVRGGTPNGTVLVSTVAYYADNPSEQRLVRDRVDEICRWLHTHVTDHPEAIGGRWFAIDDMKLDVDNRMQGHFLYTATDVGITDADVETAYAMLQSHPSPEAAHAAAVAALTDPALAQEELDIYKVLQERLEATVATTTAELAEAQAKVAELAAEKKELIREGQERQRSLDDMRYRLAVYDGAKRYPALAAALELAGAKTGAERRAIDAQIKSFVMLLMERKELQKKLRSGSKKTKQVVE
;
A
#
# COMPACT_ATOMS: atom_id res chain seq x y z
N MET A 1 28.48 -13.83 -16.67
CA MET A 1 28.30 -13.82 -15.20
C MET A 1 28.90 -15.12 -14.67
N SER A 2 29.52 -15.13 -13.48
CA SER A 2 30.10 -16.34 -12.88
C SER A 2 29.37 -16.69 -11.59
N ILE A 3 29.12 -17.99 -11.37
CA ILE A 3 28.51 -18.49 -10.13
C ILE A 3 29.57 -18.56 -9.02
N ASP A 4 29.29 -17.92 -7.88
CA ASP A 4 30.09 -18.10 -6.65
C ASP A 4 29.79 -19.46 -6.03
N ALA A 5 30.77 -20.38 -6.09
CA ALA A 5 30.64 -21.72 -5.56
C ALA A 5 30.31 -21.76 -4.05
N ARG A 6 30.70 -20.74 -3.27
CA ARG A 6 30.43 -20.70 -1.82
C ARG A 6 28.94 -20.58 -1.50
N LEU A 7 28.15 -20.05 -2.43
CA LEU A 7 26.70 -19.96 -2.26
C LEU A 7 26.05 -21.35 -2.39
N CYS A 8 26.63 -22.25 -3.19
CA CYS A 8 26.11 -23.61 -3.41
C CYS A 8 26.19 -24.52 -2.18
N ASP A 9 26.95 -24.14 -1.15
CA ASP A 9 26.95 -24.83 0.15
C ASP A 9 25.65 -24.62 0.94
N ARG A 10 24.88 -23.59 0.58
CA ARG A 10 23.69 -23.14 1.32
C ARG A 10 22.45 -23.94 0.89
N TYR A 11 21.32 -23.59 1.50
CA TYR A 11 19.99 -24.05 1.14
C TYR A 11 19.01 -22.88 1.02
N VAL A 12 18.05 -23.01 0.11
CA VAL A 12 16.86 -22.15 0.06
C VAL A 12 15.66 -22.90 0.62
N VAL A 13 14.97 -22.29 1.58
CA VAL A 13 13.70 -22.80 2.13
C VAL A 13 12.56 -21.89 1.68
N PHE A 14 11.66 -22.43 0.86
CA PHE A 14 10.38 -21.79 0.57
C PHE A 14 9.40 -22.08 1.70
N LEU A 15 8.84 -21.03 2.28
CA LEU A 15 8.06 -21.14 3.51
C LEU A 15 6.67 -20.54 3.33
N ASP A 16 5.65 -21.38 3.45
CA ASP A 16 4.32 -20.91 3.83
C ASP A 16 4.26 -20.61 5.34
N ILE A 17 3.33 -19.76 5.74
CA ILE A 17 3.12 -19.36 7.12
C ILE A 17 1.86 -19.99 7.67
N ASP A 18 0.77 -19.91 6.91
CA ASP A 18 -0.52 -20.43 7.31
C ASP A 18 -0.44 -21.96 7.24
N GLY A 19 -0.85 -22.63 8.32
CA GLY A 19 -0.74 -24.08 8.41
C GLY A 19 0.68 -24.64 8.57
N VAL A 20 1.71 -23.79 8.65
CA VAL A 20 3.10 -24.17 8.95
C VAL A 20 3.55 -23.61 10.30
N LEU A 21 3.64 -22.27 10.40
CA LEU A 21 4.02 -21.55 11.63
C LEU A 21 2.81 -20.96 12.37
N LEU A 22 1.70 -20.84 11.67
CA LEU A 22 0.41 -20.36 12.17
C LEU A 22 -0.60 -21.48 11.94
N PRO A 23 -0.76 -22.43 12.88
CA PRO A 23 -1.80 -23.44 12.78
C PRO A 23 -3.18 -22.78 12.66
N VAL A 24 -3.95 -23.16 11.65
CA VAL A 24 -5.28 -22.61 11.37
C VAL A 24 -6.34 -23.66 11.70
N PRO A 25 -7.04 -23.56 12.84
CA PRO A 25 -8.14 -24.46 13.14
C PRO A 25 -9.20 -24.42 12.05
N LYS A 26 -9.76 -25.59 11.69
CA LYS A 26 -10.74 -25.77 10.61
C LYS A 26 -11.99 -24.86 10.68
N PHE A 27 -12.25 -24.26 11.85
CA PHE A 27 -13.43 -23.42 12.09
C PHE A 27 -13.11 -21.92 12.20
N THR A 28 -11.83 -21.51 12.11
CA THR A 28 -11.42 -20.11 12.24
C THR A 28 -10.60 -19.71 11.02
N PHE A 29 -11.27 -19.36 9.92
CA PHE A 29 -10.61 -18.81 8.74
C PHE A 29 -9.87 -17.51 9.11
N GLY A 30 -8.53 -17.54 9.04
CA GLY A 30 -7.66 -16.37 9.18
C GLY A 30 -7.45 -15.83 10.60
N GLY A 31 -7.77 -16.60 11.65
CA GLY A 31 -7.78 -16.14 13.04
C GLY A 31 -6.68 -16.68 13.97
N GLY A 32 -5.65 -17.36 13.45
CA GLY A 32 -4.61 -17.98 14.29
C GLY A 32 -3.50 -17.02 14.75
N GLU A 33 -2.77 -17.44 15.78
CA GLU A 33 -1.54 -16.79 16.23
C GLU A 33 -0.32 -17.61 15.78
N LEU A 34 0.82 -16.94 15.59
CA LEU A 34 2.09 -17.62 15.34
C LEU A 34 2.43 -18.52 16.54
N SER A 35 2.80 -19.76 16.27
CA SER A 35 3.14 -20.75 17.29
C SER A 35 4.64 -20.73 17.58
N ALA A 36 5.01 -20.44 18.84
CA ALA A 36 6.39 -20.49 19.28
C ALA A 36 7.00 -21.90 19.12
N ASP A 37 6.20 -22.95 19.33
CA ASP A 37 6.64 -24.33 19.18
C ASP A 37 6.94 -24.66 17.71
N CYS A 38 6.10 -24.20 16.77
CA CYS A 38 6.34 -24.37 15.33
C CYS A 38 7.61 -23.63 14.89
N VAL A 39 7.83 -22.42 15.42
CA VAL A 39 9.06 -21.66 15.16
C VAL A 39 10.29 -22.36 15.75
N GLN A 40 10.19 -22.96 16.93
CA GLN A 40 11.29 -23.75 17.52
C GLN A 40 11.61 -25.00 16.69
N ARG A 41 10.60 -25.64 16.10
CA ARG A 41 10.79 -26.76 15.15
C ARG A 41 11.49 -26.31 13.88
N LEU A 42 11.08 -25.18 13.31
CA LEU A 42 11.77 -24.58 12.17
C LEU A 42 13.23 -24.25 12.52
N ALA A 43 13.51 -23.65 13.67
CA ALA A 43 14.87 -23.40 14.14
C ALA A 43 15.72 -24.67 14.20
N ARG A 44 15.20 -25.77 14.76
CA ARG A 44 15.92 -27.06 14.75
C ARG A 44 16.20 -27.57 13.34
N LEU A 45 15.27 -27.39 12.40
CA LEU A 45 15.51 -27.74 10.99
C LEU A 45 16.61 -26.88 10.37
N ILE A 46 16.59 -25.56 10.61
CA ILE A 46 17.64 -24.64 10.17
C ILE A 46 19.02 -25.02 10.74
N ASP A 47 19.09 -25.43 12.01
CA ASP A 47 20.33 -25.91 12.61
C ASP A 47 20.85 -27.18 11.91
N ARG A 48 19.96 -28.11 11.53
CA ARG A 48 20.32 -29.30 10.73
C ARG A 48 20.82 -28.96 9.33
N LEU A 49 20.39 -27.83 8.76
CA LEU A 49 20.85 -27.29 7.48
C LEU A 49 22.20 -26.54 7.58
N GLY A 50 22.83 -26.53 8.74
CA GLY A 50 24.12 -25.85 8.98
C GLY A 50 23.98 -24.46 9.58
N GLY A 51 22.80 -24.11 10.10
CA GLY A 51 22.52 -22.87 10.83
C GLY A 51 22.11 -21.70 9.93
N ARG A 52 21.74 -20.58 10.57
CA ARG A 52 21.18 -19.38 9.92
C ARG A 52 21.96 -18.85 8.72
N ASP A 53 23.29 -18.95 8.74
CA ASP A 53 24.15 -18.38 7.69
C ASP A 53 24.20 -19.28 6.44
N ARG A 54 23.78 -20.54 6.57
CA ARG A 54 23.70 -21.52 5.48
C ARG A 54 22.30 -21.64 4.90
N VAL A 55 21.32 -20.88 5.40
CA VAL A 55 19.94 -20.93 4.89
C VAL A 55 19.46 -19.55 4.44
N THR A 56 18.75 -19.52 3.32
CA THR A 56 17.90 -18.39 2.92
C THR A 56 16.45 -18.82 3.05
N ILE A 57 15.62 -18.03 3.75
CA ILE A 57 14.16 -18.24 3.75
C ILE A 57 13.53 -17.30 2.72
N VAL A 58 12.72 -17.88 1.84
CA VAL A 58 11.93 -17.19 0.82
C VAL A 58 10.47 -17.46 1.13
N LEU A 59 9.67 -16.44 1.41
CA LEU A 59 8.25 -16.67 1.66
C LEU A 59 7.53 -17.03 0.37
N SER A 60 6.81 -18.15 0.40
CA SER A 60 5.83 -18.50 -0.61
C SER A 60 4.40 -18.11 -0.18
N SER A 61 4.19 -17.82 1.12
CA SER A 61 2.91 -17.31 1.65
C SER A 61 2.49 -15.95 1.10
N THR A 62 1.20 -15.65 1.16
CA THR A 62 0.62 -14.34 0.85
C THR A 62 1.18 -13.21 1.74
N TRP A 63 1.72 -13.54 2.92
CA TRP A 63 2.36 -12.59 3.84
C TRP A 63 3.49 -11.78 3.19
N ARG A 64 4.16 -12.33 2.16
CA ARG A 64 5.22 -11.66 1.41
C ARG A 64 4.77 -10.36 0.72
N THR A 65 3.48 -10.20 0.49
CA THR A 65 2.89 -9.02 -0.16
C THR A 65 2.68 -7.84 0.79
N GLN A 66 2.84 -8.06 2.11
CA GLN A 66 2.57 -7.06 3.14
C GLN A 66 3.81 -6.87 4.02
N PRO A 67 4.55 -5.75 3.88
CA PRO A 67 5.76 -5.48 4.67
C PRO A 67 5.54 -5.63 6.18
N ALA A 68 4.41 -5.13 6.71
CA ALA A 68 4.06 -5.23 8.12
C ALA A 68 3.93 -6.69 8.62
N MET A 69 3.47 -7.60 7.76
CA MET A 69 3.37 -9.03 8.11
C MET A 69 4.74 -9.70 8.14
N MET A 70 5.64 -9.35 7.21
CA MET A 70 7.03 -9.81 7.24
C MET A 70 7.78 -9.28 8.46
N GLU A 71 7.59 -8.01 8.81
CA GLU A 71 8.15 -7.42 10.04
C GLU A 71 7.64 -8.13 11.29
N ARG A 72 6.33 -8.39 11.37
CA ARG A 72 5.71 -9.16 12.44
C ARG A 72 6.30 -10.57 12.55
N LEU A 73 6.43 -11.27 11.43
CA LEU A 73 7.02 -12.62 11.38
C LEU A 73 8.46 -12.60 11.87
N ASN A 74 9.30 -11.70 11.35
CA ASN A 74 10.71 -11.59 11.72
C ASN A 74 10.89 -11.25 13.21
N ALA A 75 10.09 -10.32 13.75
CA ALA A 75 10.10 -9.98 15.16
C ALA A 75 9.72 -11.19 16.03
N PHE A 76 8.69 -11.94 15.63
CA PHE A 76 8.25 -13.13 16.34
C PHE A 76 9.30 -14.25 16.30
N MET A 77 9.87 -14.55 15.13
CA MET A 77 10.92 -15.56 15.00
C MET A 77 12.18 -15.21 15.80
N GLN A 78 12.56 -13.93 15.83
CA GLN A 78 13.68 -13.45 16.61
C GLN A 78 13.46 -13.64 18.12
N ALA A 79 12.25 -13.33 18.60
CA ALA A 79 11.88 -13.50 20.00
C ALA A 79 11.77 -14.99 20.39
N ALA A 80 11.14 -15.80 19.55
CA ALA A 80 10.86 -17.20 19.85
C ALA A 80 12.10 -18.09 19.73
N ALA A 81 12.99 -17.87 18.76
CA ALA A 81 14.13 -18.75 18.46
C ALA A 81 15.51 -18.10 18.63
N ALA A 82 15.61 -17.01 19.41
CA ALA A 82 16.87 -16.34 19.77
C ALA A 82 17.80 -16.02 18.57
N GLY A 83 17.24 -15.83 17.38
CA GLY A 83 17.99 -15.57 16.15
C GLY A 83 18.61 -16.78 15.47
N SER A 84 18.24 -18.03 15.80
CA SER A 84 18.68 -19.23 15.05
C SER A 84 18.11 -19.30 13.63
N ILE A 85 17.04 -18.54 13.35
CA ILE A 85 16.39 -18.49 12.04
C ILE A 85 16.86 -17.23 11.29
N PRO A 86 17.26 -17.32 10.01
CA PRO A 86 17.63 -16.15 9.24
C PRO A 86 16.43 -15.22 9.04
N THR A 87 16.69 -13.91 9.02
CA THR A 87 15.67 -12.92 8.72
C THR A 87 15.14 -13.12 7.30
N VAL A 88 13.82 -13.20 7.16
CA VAL A 88 13.15 -13.20 5.87
C VAL A 88 13.26 -11.81 5.25
N ARG A 89 13.74 -11.74 4.00
CA ARG A 89 13.91 -10.47 3.27
C ARG A 89 13.09 -10.36 1.99
N GLY A 90 12.39 -11.43 1.61
CA GLY A 90 11.61 -11.45 0.39
C GLY A 90 10.76 -12.70 0.29
N GLY A 91 10.22 -12.90 -0.90
CA GLY A 91 9.38 -14.06 -1.21
C GLY A 91 9.36 -14.35 -2.69
N THR A 92 8.61 -15.38 -3.06
CA THR A 92 8.33 -15.68 -4.46
C THR A 92 7.61 -14.50 -5.13
N PRO A 93 7.70 -14.36 -6.46
CA PRO A 93 6.94 -13.34 -7.18
C PRO A 93 5.45 -13.41 -6.83
N ASN A 94 4.78 -12.26 -6.81
CA ASN A 94 3.34 -12.24 -6.58
C ASN A 94 2.61 -12.65 -7.86
N GLY A 95 2.00 -13.83 -7.83
CA GLY A 95 1.17 -14.34 -8.92
C GLY A 95 1.96 -14.97 -10.06
N THR A 96 1.21 -15.76 -10.84
CA THR A 96 1.72 -16.53 -11.96
C THR A 96 1.66 -15.71 -13.26
N VAL A 97 2.81 -15.55 -13.91
CA VAL A 97 2.91 -14.86 -15.21
C VAL A 97 2.69 -15.85 -16.35
N LEU A 98 3.45 -16.95 -16.34
CA LEU A 98 3.27 -18.09 -17.24
C LEU A 98 2.52 -19.18 -16.48
N VAL A 99 1.28 -19.45 -16.88
CA VAL A 99 0.41 -20.41 -16.20
C VAL A 99 0.66 -21.80 -16.78
N SER A 100 1.15 -22.72 -15.96
CA SER A 100 1.33 -24.10 -16.38
C SER A 100 -0.01 -24.82 -16.57
N THR A 101 -0.05 -25.77 -17.51
CA THR A 101 -1.20 -26.66 -17.68
C THR A 101 -1.01 -27.88 -16.79
N VAL A 102 -1.96 -28.13 -15.90
CA VAL A 102 -1.91 -29.24 -14.92
C VAL A 102 -3.22 -30.04 -14.95
N ALA A 103 -3.14 -31.31 -14.54
CA ALA A 103 -4.25 -32.26 -14.62
C ALA A 103 -4.73 -32.80 -13.25
N TYR A 104 -4.12 -32.37 -12.14
CA TYR A 104 -4.54 -32.76 -10.80
C TYR A 104 -5.76 -31.95 -10.33
N TYR A 105 -6.52 -32.50 -9.38
CA TYR A 105 -7.73 -31.87 -8.82
C TYR A 105 -8.77 -31.43 -9.86
N ALA A 106 -9.04 -32.26 -10.88
CA ALA A 106 -10.00 -31.95 -11.94
C ALA A 106 -11.40 -31.54 -11.41
N ASP A 107 -11.81 -32.09 -10.26
CA ASP A 107 -13.08 -31.79 -9.61
C ASP A 107 -13.04 -30.57 -8.67
N ASN A 108 -11.86 -29.97 -8.45
CA ASN A 108 -11.67 -28.78 -7.63
C ASN A 108 -10.74 -27.75 -8.31
N PRO A 109 -11.28 -26.97 -9.26
CA PRO A 109 -10.49 -25.99 -10.03
C PRO A 109 -9.85 -24.90 -9.17
N SER A 110 -10.45 -24.57 -8.01
CA SER A 110 -9.91 -23.59 -7.07
C SER A 110 -8.64 -24.11 -6.41
N GLU A 111 -8.67 -25.33 -5.87
CA GLU A 111 -7.50 -25.98 -5.28
C GLU A 111 -6.41 -26.21 -6.34
N GLN A 112 -6.81 -26.70 -7.53
CA GLN A 112 -5.91 -26.87 -8.67
C GLN A 112 -5.17 -25.57 -8.99
N ARG A 113 -5.91 -24.45 -9.06
CA ARG A 113 -5.32 -23.14 -9.33
C ARG A 113 -4.35 -22.74 -8.23
N LEU A 114 -4.71 -22.86 -6.96
CA LEU A 114 -3.85 -22.43 -5.86
C LEU A 114 -2.54 -23.22 -5.85
N VAL A 115 -2.63 -24.55 -5.95
CA VAL A 115 -1.44 -25.43 -5.96
C VAL A 115 -0.56 -25.12 -7.16
N ARG A 116 -1.16 -25.02 -8.36
CA ARG A 116 -0.44 -24.64 -9.58
C ARG A 116 0.26 -23.31 -9.43
N ASP A 117 -0.46 -22.28 -8.97
CA ASP A 117 0.07 -20.93 -8.87
C ASP A 117 1.26 -20.91 -7.90
N ARG A 118 1.16 -21.62 -6.76
CA ARG A 118 2.25 -21.80 -5.79
C ARG A 118 3.48 -22.49 -6.39
N VAL A 119 3.28 -23.60 -7.11
CA VAL A 119 4.37 -24.34 -7.76
C VAL A 119 5.04 -23.46 -8.82
N ASP A 120 4.26 -22.77 -9.66
CA ASP A 120 4.79 -21.90 -10.72
C ASP A 120 5.56 -20.71 -10.15
N GLU A 121 5.12 -20.15 -9.02
CA GLU A 121 5.84 -19.09 -8.30
C GLU A 121 7.21 -19.55 -7.77
N ILE A 122 7.28 -20.76 -7.19
CA ILE A 122 8.54 -21.35 -6.70
C ILE A 122 9.48 -21.63 -7.88
N CYS A 123 9.01 -22.34 -8.91
CA CYS A 123 9.82 -22.67 -10.09
C CYS A 123 10.35 -21.40 -10.77
N ARG A 124 9.50 -20.38 -10.94
CA ARG A 124 9.94 -19.11 -11.49
C ARG A 124 11.02 -18.47 -10.63
N TRP A 125 10.85 -18.46 -9.30
CA TRP A 125 11.87 -17.90 -8.41
C TRP A 125 13.21 -18.62 -8.59
N LEU A 126 13.20 -19.96 -8.68
CA LEU A 126 14.41 -20.75 -8.95
C LEU A 126 15.09 -20.34 -10.26
N HIS A 127 14.31 -20.12 -11.32
CA HIS A 127 14.82 -19.81 -12.66
C HIS A 127 15.32 -18.36 -12.79
N THR A 128 14.76 -17.42 -12.03
CA THR A 128 15.14 -15.99 -12.13
C THR A 128 16.20 -15.55 -11.12
N HIS A 129 16.60 -16.42 -10.18
CA HIS A 129 17.60 -16.10 -9.15
C HIS A 129 18.86 -16.97 -9.24
N VAL A 130 19.18 -17.50 -10.44
CA VAL A 130 20.33 -18.38 -10.68
C VAL A 130 21.65 -17.78 -10.19
N THR A 131 21.85 -16.47 -10.33
CA THR A 131 23.11 -15.81 -9.93
C THR A 131 23.21 -15.55 -8.43
N ASP A 132 22.09 -15.18 -7.80
CA ASP A 132 22.07 -14.74 -6.40
C ASP A 132 21.83 -15.91 -5.44
N HIS A 133 21.17 -16.96 -5.93
CA HIS A 133 20.82 -18.19 -5.22
C HIS A 133 21.11 -19.45 -6.08
N PRO A 134 22.36 -19.65 -6.52
CA PRO A 134 22.73 -20.79 -7.35
C PRO A 134 22.50 -22.14 -6.66
N GLU A 135 22.52 -22.20 -5.32
CA GLU A 135 22.17 -23.40 -4.57
C GLU A 135 20.77 -23.93 -4.93
N ALA A 136 19.83 -23.03 -5.22
CA ALA A 136 18.44 -23.37 -5.42
C ALA A 136 18.22 -24.03 -6.78
N ILE A 137 18.67 -23.40 -7.87
CA ILE A 137 18.59 -24.03 -9.20
C ILE A 137 19.47 -25.29 -9.29
N GLY A 138 20.52 -25.37 -8.48
CA GLY A 138 21.36 -26.56 -8.31
C GLY A 138 20.71 -27.70 -7.53
N GLY A 139 19.45 -27.57 -7.11
CA GLY A 139 18.68 -28.62 -6.44
C GLY A 139 18.83 -28.65 -4.92
N ARG A 140 19.41 -27.63 -4.29
CA ARG A 140 19.52 -27.51 -2.82
C ARG A 140 18.48 -26.54 -2.29
N TRP A 141 17.23 -26.90 -2.51
CA TRP A 141 16.07 -26.15 -2.03
C TRP A 141 14.98 -27.07 -1.52
N PHE A 142 14.09 -26.51 -0.71
CA PHE A 142 13.03 -27.25 -0.06
C PHE A 142 11.84 -26.32 0.25
N ALA A 143 10.62 -26.82 0.11
CA ALA A 143 9.38 -26.08 0.37
C ALA A 143 8.62 -26.72 1.54
N ILE A 144 8.12 -25.87 2.45
CA ILE A 144 7.23 -26.26 3.55
C ILE A 144 5.91 -25.53 3.35
N ASP A 145 4.84 -26.31 3.21
CA ASP A 145 3.51 -25.77 2.87
C ASP A 145 2.42 -26.70 3.42
N ASP A 146 1.26 -26.14 3.72
CA ASP A 146 0.09 -26.90 4.13
C ASP A 146 -0.81 -27.29 2.95
N MET A 147 -0.45 -26.82 1.75
CA MET A 147 -1.03 -27.25 0.48
C MET A 147 -0.28 -28.48 -0.08
N LYS A 148 -0.99 -29.41 -0.73
CA LYS A 148 -0.37 -30.62 -1.32
C LYS A 148 0.33 -30.32 -2.64
N LEU A 149 1.56 -29.81 -2.58
CA LEU A 149 2.34 -29.41 -3.76
C LEU A 149 3.00 -30.59 -4.49
N ASP A 150 3.18 -31.73 -3.83
CA ASP A 150 3.78 -32.96 -4.39
C ASP A 150 2.96 -33.65 -5.49
N VAL A 151 1.71 -33.21 -5.70
CA VAL A 151 0.92 -33.62 -6.88
C VAL A 151 1.55 -33.14 -8.19
N ASP A 152 2.43 -32.13 -8.12
CA ASP A 152 3.25 -31.69 -9.25
C ASP A 152 4.64 -32.33 -9.16
N ASN A 153 5.06 -32.98 -10.25
CA ASN A 153 6.35 -33.69 -10.31
C ASN A 153 7.55 -32.78 -10.03
N ARG A 154 7.43 -31.47 -10.28
CA ARG A 154 8.48 -30.48 -10.02
C ARG A 154 8.80 -30.32 -8.53
N MET A 155 7.89 -30.74 -7.64
CA MET A 155 8.03 -30.61 -6.19
C MET A 155 8.53 -31.91 -5.52
N GLN A 156 8.62 -33.02 -6.27
CA GLN A 156 9.03 -34.32 -5.73
C GLN A 156 10.45 -34.25 -5.14
N GLY A 157 10.62 -34.76 -3.92
CA GLY A 157 11.90 -34.72 -3.21
C GLY A 157 12.28 -33.36 -2.62
N HIS A 158 11.48 -32.31 -2.87
CA HIS A 158 11.72 -30.95 -2.41
C HIS A 158 10.58 -30.38 -1.56
N PHE A 159 9.54 -31.15 -1.27
CA PHE A 159 8.34 -30.65 -0.59
C PHE A 159 7.98 -31.41 0.69
N LEU A 160 7.77 -30.69 1.79
CA LEU A 160 7.19 -31.18 3.03
C LEU A 160 5.79 -30.60 3.21
N TYR A 161 4.81 -31.51 3.23
CA TYR A 161 3.43 -31.22 3.58
C TYR A 161 3.27 -31.10 5.10
N THR A 162 2.61 -30.04 5.57
CA THR A 162 2.16 -29.91 6.97
C THR A 162 0.63 -29.95 7.05
N ALA A 163 0.09 -30.39 8.19
CA ALA A 163 -1.35 -30.32 8.42
C ALA A 163 -1.73 -28.90 8.85
N THR A 164 -2.66 -28.27 8.10
CA THR A 164 -3.09 -26.87 8.30
C THR A 164 -3.47 -26.54 9.75
N ASP A 165 -4.15 -27.44 10.46
CA ASP A 165 -4.63 -27.22 11.83
C ASP A 165 -3.61 -27.54 12.93
N VAL A 166 -2.45 -28.09 12.57
CA VAL A 166 -1.39 -28.50 13.51
C VAL A 166 -0.12 -27.65 13.36
N GLY A 167 0.22 -27.26 12.14
CA GLY A 167 1.53 -26.67 11.83
C GLY A 167 2.63 -27.73 11.71
N ILE A 168 3.88 -27.27 11.63
CA ILE A 168 5.05 -28.16 11.61
C ILE A 168 5.21 -28.91 12.95
N THR A 169 5.50 -30.20 12.86
CA THR A 169 5.69 -31.13 13.98
C THR A 169 7.13 -31.66 14.07
N ASP A 170 7.45 -32.41 15.12
CA ASP A 170 8.76 -33.05 15.27
C ASP A 170 9.00 -34.14 14.20
N ALA A 171 7.94 -34.86 13.82
CA ALA A 171 8.00 -35.88 12.77
C ALA A 171 8.28 -35.24 11.39
N ASP A 172 7.74 -34.04 11.16
CA ASP A 172 7.98 -33.30 9.92
C ASP A 172 9.44 -32.84 9.82
N VAL A 173 10.05 -32.43 10.94
CA VAL A 173 11.47 -32.06 10.98
C VAL A 173 12.36 -33.26 10.64
N GLU A 174 12.08 -34.44 11.18
CA GLU A 174 12.84 -35.66 10.85
C GLU A 174 12.61 -36.11 9.41
N THR A 175 11.38 -35.97 8.89
CA THR A 175 11.06 -36.24 7.48
C THR A 175 11.82 -35.31 6.55
N ALA A 176 11.80 -34.00 6.82
CA ALA A 176 12.58 -33.02 6.08
C ALA A 176 14.08 -33.33 6.11
N TYR A 177 14.62 -33.70 7.27
CA TYR A 177 16.03 -34.06 7.39
C TYR A 177 16.40 -35.28 6.52
N ALA A 178 15.54 -36.30 6.47
CA ALA A 178 15.75 -37.46 5.61
C ALA A 178 15.72 -37.08 4.12
N MET A 179 14.80 -36.20 3.71
CA MET A 179 14.74 -35.68 2.33
C MET A 179 16.01 -34.94 1.96
N LEU A 180 16.52 -34.08 2.85
CA LEU A 180 17.73 -33.29 2.63
C LEU A 180 18.99 -34.15 2.42
N GLN A 181 19.04 -35.38 2.93
CA GLN A 181 20.15 -36.30 2.66
C GLN A 181 20.21 -36.77 1.20
N SER A 182 19.11 -36.64 0.45
CA SER A 182 19.06 -36.98 -0.98
C SER A 182 19.42 -35.80 -1.89
N HIS A 183 19.58 -34.59 -1.34
CA HIS A 183 19.87 -33.41 -2.14
C HIS A 183 21.30 -33.44 -2.68
N PRO A 184 21.55 -32.78 -3.83
CA PRO A 184 22.87 -32.75 -4.45
C PRO A 184 23.94 -32.17 -3.52
N SER A 185 25.18 -32.65 -3.64
CA SER A 185 26.32 -32.02 -2.95
C SER A 185 26.54 -30.58 -3.44
N PRO A 186 27.24 -29.72 -2.68
CA PRO A 186 27.55 -28.36 -3.11
C PRO A 186 28.24 -28.26 -4.48
N GLU A 187 29.13 -29.20 -4.79
CA GLU A 187 29.83 -29.26 -6.09
C GLU A 187 28.88 -29.62 -7.23
N ALA A 188 27.97 -30.57 -7.00
CA ALA A 188 26.95 -30.93 -7.97
C ALA A 188 25.96 -29.78 -8.21
N ALA A 189 25.56 -29.09 -7.15
CA ALA A 189 24.70 -27.91 -7.23
C ALA A 189 25.38 -26.76 -8.00
N HIS A 190 26.68 -26.52 -7.76
CA HIS A 190 27.45 -25.53 -8.52
C HIS A 190 27.52 -25.86 -10.01
N ALA A 191 27.82 -27.11 -10.36
CA ALA A 191 27.86 -27.56 -11.74
C ALA A 191 26.50 -27.38 -12.44
N ALA A 192 25.40 -27.73 -11.76
CA ALA A 192 24.05 -27.55 -12.25
C ALA A 192 23.69 -26.06 -12.44
N ALA A 193 24.06 -25.19 -11.50
CA ALA A 193 23.83 -23.75 -11.62
C ALA A 193 24.62 -23.11 -12.78
N VAL A 194 25.87 -23.55 -13.00
CA VAL A 194 26.66 -23.11 -14.15
C VAL A 194 26.02 -23.56 -15.46
N ALA A 195 25.50 -24.79 -15.52
CA ALA A 195 24.76 -25.27 -16.69
C ALA A 195 23.49 -24.45 -16.96
N ALA A 196 22.73 -24.13 -15.90
CA ALA A 196 21.50 -23.35 -15.98
C ALA A 196 21.72 -21.94 -16.58
N LEU A 197 22.86 -21.28 -16.30
CA LEU A 197 23.20 -19.99 -16.92
C LEU A 197 23.30 -20.04 -18.45
N THR A 198 23.54 -21.22 -19.01
CA THR A 198 23.69 -21.44 -20.44
C THR A 198 22.52 -22.19 -21.05
N ASP A 199 21.48 -22.50 -20.26
CA ASP A 199 20.30 -23.22 -20.73
C ASP A 199 19.43 -22.28 -21.59
N PRO A 200 19.29 -22.55 -22.91
CA PRO A 200 18.46 -21.74 -23.77
C PRO A 200 16.97 -21.79 -23.40
N ALA A 201 16.50 -22.87 -22.77
CA ALA A 201 15.09 -22.98 -22.37
C ALA A 201 14.77 -22.03 -21.22
N LEU A 202 15.64 -21.95 -20.20
CA LEU A 202 15.48 -21.00 -19.09
C LEU A 202 15.56 -19.55 -19.57
N ALA A 203 16.51 -19.25 -20.47
CA ALA A 203 16.62 -17.92 -21.06
C ALA A 203 15.36 -17.54 -21.86
N GLN A 204 14.79 -18.49 -22.61
CA GLN A 204 13.56 -18.27 -23.36
C GLN A 204 12.35 -18.06 -22.44
N GLU A 205 12.23 -18.84 -21.37
CA GLU A 205 11.19 -18.67 -20.35
C GLU A 205 11.27 -17.28 -19.70
N GLU A 206 12.48 -16.83 -19.34
CA GLU A 206 12.70 -15.51 -18.76
C GLU A 206 12.25 -14.40 -19.73
N LEU A 207 12.59 -14.51 -21.03
CA LEU A 207 12.12 -13.59 -22.06
C LEU A 207 10.59 -13.56 -22.18
N ASP A 208 9.94 -14.73 -22.12
CA ASP A 208 8.48 -14.81 -22.21
C ASP A 208 7.78 -14.23 -20.98
N ILE A 209 8.37 -14.41 -19.79
CA ILE A 209 7.95 -13.72 -18.56
C ILE A 209 8.04 -12.21 -18.75
N TYR A 210 9.17 -11.68 -19.23
CA TYR A 210 9.34 -10.24 -19.41
C TYR A 210 8.37 -9.66 -20.43
N LYS A 211 8.05 -10.37 -21.53
CA LYS A 211 7.04 -9.92 -22.49
C LYS A 211 5.68 -9.74 -21.83
N VAL A 212 5.20 -10.75 -21.09
CA VAL A 212 3.90 -10.66 -20.42
C VAL A 212 3.89 -9.56 -19.35
N LEU A 213 5.00 -9.38 -18.61
CA LEU A 213 5.10 -8.28 -17.65
C LEU A 213 5.09 -6.91 -18.33
N GLN A 214 5.78 -6.77 -19.46
CA GLN A 214 5.78 -5.55 -20.26
C GLN A 214 4.36 -5.21 -20.73
N GLU A 215 3.64 -6.17 -21.31
CA GLU A 215 2.26 -5.97 -21.77
C GLU A 215 1.33 -5.53 -20.61
N ARG A 216 1.45 -6.18 -19.44
CA ARG A 216 0.68 -5.79 -18.24
C ARG A 216 1.02 -4.38 -17.77
N LEU A 217 2.30 -4.01 -17.81
CA LEU A 217 2.75 -2.68 -17.41
C LEU A 217 2.24 -1.62 -18.39
N GLU A 218 2.33 -1.87 -19.71
CA GLU A 218 1.79 -0.99 -20.75
C GLU A 218 0.27 -0.78 -20.58
N ALA A 219 -0.49 -1.83 -20.29
CA ALA A 219 -1.92 -1.74 -20.01
C ALA A 219 -2.23 -0.92 -18.73
N THR A 220 -1.41 -1.10 -17.68
CA THR A 220 -1.53 -0.33 -16.43
C THR A 220 -1.25 1.14 -16.67
N VAL A 221 -0.16 1.46 -17.38
CA VAL A 221 0.22 2.83 -17.75
C VAL A 221 -0.88 3.50 -18.58
N ALA A 222 -1.45 2.78 -19.56
CA ALA A 222 -2.56 3.30 -20.36
C ALA A 222 -3.79 3.62 -19.49
N THR A 223 -4.15 2.72 -18.57
CA THR A 223 -5.29 2.90 -17.66
C THR A 223 -5.07 4.09 -16.72
N THR A 224 -3.93 4.15 -16.02
CA THR A 224 -3.63 5.26 -15.10
C THR A 224 -3.50 6.60 -15.82
N THR A 225 -3.02 6.61 -17.07
CA THR A 225 -2.96 7.82 -17.89
C THR A 225 -4.37 8.33 -18.23
N ALA A 226 -5.30 7.43 -18.54
CA ALA A 226 -6.70 7.80 -18.79
C ALA A 226 -7.38 8.34 -17.52
N GLU A 227 -7.20 7.66 -16.38
CA GLU A 227 -7.73 8.12 -15.08
C GLU A 227 -7.17 9.49 -14.68
N LEU A 228 -5.87 9.72 -14.91
CA LEU A 228 -5.25 11.02 -14.64
C LEU A 228 -5.83 12.12 -15.53
N ALA A 229 -6.06 11.84 -16.81
CA ALA A 229 -6.68 12.79 -17.73
C ALA A 229 -8.12 13.14 -17.31
N GLU A 230 -8.90 12.16 -16.89
CA GLU A 230 -10.26 12.37 -16.35
C GLU A 230 -10.22 13.22 -15.07
N ALA A 231 -9.34 12.89 -14.13
CA ALA A 231 -9.18 13.65 -12.89
C ALA A 231 -8.77 15.10 -13.16
N GLN A 232 -7.87 15.33 -14.11
CA GLN A 232 -7.45 16.68 -14.53
C GLN A 232 -8.61 17.48 -15.14
N ALA A 233 -9.43 16.85 -15.98
CA ALA A 233 -10.63 17.49 -16.55
C ALA A 233 -11.63 17.89 -15.44
N LYS A 234 -11.88 16.99 -14.48
CA LYS A 234 -12.76 17.27 -13.34
C LYS A 234 -12.24 18.40 -12.44
N VAL A 235 -10.92 18.46 -12.20
CA VAL A 235 -10.30 19.56 -11.45
C VAL A 235 -10.47 20.89 -12.20
N ALA A 236 -10.34 20.90 -13.53
CA ALA A 236 -10.55 22.10 -14.34
C ALA A 236 -12.01 22.59 -14.29
N GLU A 237 -12.98 21.67 -14.36
CA GLU A 237 -14.41 21.98 -14.21
C GLU A 237 -14.72 22.59 -12.84
N LEU A 238 -14.30 21.95 -11.75
CA LEU A 238 -14.50 22.45 -10.39
C LEU A 238 -13.80 23.80 -10.15
N ALA A 239 -12.65 24.03 -10.78
CA ALA A 239 -11.96 25.32 -10.72
C ALA A 239 -12.77 26.42 -11.42
N ALA A 240 -13.41 26.12 -12.55
CA ALA A 240 -14.31 27.04 -13.25
C ALA A 240 -15.57 27.33 -12.42
N GLU A 241 -16.21 26.30 -11.86
CA GLU A 241 -17.37 26.45 -10.98
C GLU A 241 -17.03 27.30 -9.75
N LYS A 242 -15.91 27.02 -9.09
CA LYS A 242 -15.42 27.81 -7.95
C LYS A 242 -15.26 29.29 -8.32
N LYS A 243 -14.74 29.58 -9.51
CA LYS A 243 -14.58 30.96 -9.99
C LYS A 243 -15.92 31.66 -10.16
N GLU A 244 -16.93 30.98 -10.70
CA GLU A 244 -18.29 31.53 -10.82
C GLU A 244 -18.94 31.75 -9.46
N LEU A 245 -18.84 30.78 -8.54
CA LEU A 245 -19.35 30.93 -7.17
C LEU A 245 -18.69 32.10 -6.43
N ILE A 246 -17.38 32.32 -6.62
CA ILE A 246 -16.68 33.48 -6.06
C ILE A 246 -17.25 34.78 -6.66
N ARG A 247 -17.48 34.83 -7.98
CA ARG A 247 -18.06 36.00 -8.66
C ARG A 247 -19.47 36.30 -8.15
N GLU A 248 -20.34 35.29 -8.07
CA GLU A 248 -21.69 35.42 -7.53
C GLU A 248 -21.67 35.88 -6.07
N GLY A 249 -20.78 35.31 -5.25
CA GLY A 249 -20.60 35.71 -3.86
C GLY A 249 -20.23 37.19 -3.74
N GLN A 250 -19.31 37.68 -4.59
CA GLN A 250 -18.93 39.09 -4.64
C GLN A 250 -20.07 40.00 -5.13
N GLU A 251 -20.90 39.55 -6.08
CA GLU A 251 -22.09 40.30 -6.54
C GLU A 251 -23.15 40.41 -5.44
N ARG A 252 -23.47 39.29 -4.78
CA ARG A 252 -24.40 39.27 -3.64
C ARG A 252 -23.89 40.15 -2.51
N GLN A 253 -22.60 40.07 -2.18
CA GLN A 253 -21.99 40.91 -1.15
C GLN A 253 -22.10 42.41 -1.50
N ARG A 254 -21.79 42.80 -2.75
CA ARG A 254 -21.98 44.18 -3.23
C ARG A 254 -23.43 44.65 -3.12
N SER A 255 -24.39 43.79 -3.48
CA SER A 255 -25.82 44.10 -3.34
C SER A 255 -26.24 44.29 -1.88
N LEU A 256 -25.76 43.43 -0.97
CA LEU A 256 -26.03 43.56 0.46
C LEU A 256 -25.44 44.86 1.01
N ASP A 257 -24.21 45.21 0.63
CA ASP A 257 -23.56 46.44 1.09
C ASP A 257 -24.26 47.70 0.56
N ASP A 258 -24.75 47.70 -0.68
CA ASP A 258 -25.58 48.78 -1.22
C ASP A 258 -26.90 48.93 -0.45
N MET A 259 -27.61 47.83 -0.17
CA MET A 259 -28.83 47.87 0.65
C MET A 259 -28.56 48.38 2.06
N ARG A 260 -27.48 47.91 2.70
CA ARG A 260 -27.05 48.37 4.04
C ARG A 260 -26.74 49.86 4.04
N TYR A 261 -26.06 50.34 3.00
CA TYR A 261 -25.79 51.76 2.82
C TYR A 261 -27.08 52.58 2.70
N ARG A 262 -28.02 52.17 1.83
CA ARG A 262 -29.30 52.88 1.66
C ARG A 262 -30.12 52.94 2.95
N LEU A 263 -30.19 51.84 3.69
CA LEU A 263 -30.86 51.81 4.99
C LEU A 263 -30.17 52.76 5.99
N ALA A 264 -28.83 52.78 6.02
CA ALA A 264 -28.08 53.68 6.89
C ALA A 264 -28.26 55.16 6.51
N VAL A 265 -28.33 55.49 5.22
CA VAL A 265 -28.67 56.84 4.74
C VAL A 265 -30.05 57.24 5.26
N TYR A 266 -31.06 56.39 5.07
CA TYR A 266 -32.44 56.65 5.48
C TYR A 266 -32.56 56.84 7.00
N ASP A 267 -32.02 55.91 7.79
CA ASP A 267 -32.03 56.00 9.25
C ASP A 267 -31.20 57.18 9.77
N GLY A 268 -30.07 57.47 9.11
CA GLY A 268 -29.19 58.57 9.41
C GLY A 268 -29.85 59.93 9.15
N ALA A 269 -30.51 60.10 8.01
CA ALA A 269 -31.20 61.35 7.65
C ALA A 269 -32.30 61.71 8.67
N LYS A 270 -32.99 60.72 9.24
CA LYS A 270 -33.95 60.93 10.34
C LYS A 270 -33.31 61.45 11.62
N ARG A 271 -32.05 61.09 11.89
CA ARG A 271 -31.34 61.39 13.14
C ARG A 271 -30.42 62.60 13.05
N TYR A 272 -29.92 62.90 11.86
CA TYR A 272 -28.89 63.91 11.61
C TYR A 272 -29.39 64.91 10.55
N PRO A 273 -29.92 66.08 10.95
CA PRO A 273 -30.46 67.08 10.02
C PRO A 273 -29.48 67.52 8.93
N ALA A 274 -28.18 67.57 9.24
CA ALA A 274 -27.13 67.89 8.28
C ALA A 274 -27.04 66.89 7.12
N LEU A 275 -27.29 65.60 7.37
CA LEU A 275 -27.32 64.58 6.33
C LEU A 275 -28.57 64.72 5.45
N ALA A 276 -29.72 65.06 6.04
CA ALA A 276 -30.95 65.33 5.29
C ALA A 276 -30.77 66.53 4.34
N ALA A 277 -30.23 67.66 4.84
CA ALA A 277 -29.96 68.85 4.04
C ALA A 277 -28.94 68.57 2.91
N ALA A 278 -27.91 67.75 3.17
CA ALA A 278 -26.95 67.34 2.15
C ALA A 278 -27.59 66.51 1.03
N LEU A 279 -28.53 65.61 1.36
CA LEU A 279 -29.28 64.82 0.37
C LEU A 279 -30.17 65.70 -0.52
N GLU A 280 -30.86 66.69 0.06
CA GLU A 280 -31.66 67.66 -0.71
C GLU A 280 -30.76 68.47 -1.65
N LEU A 281 -29.61 68.95 -1.17
CA LEU A 281 -28.65 69.67 -1.99
C LEU A 281 -28.11 68.81 -3.13
N ALA A 282 -27.79 67.53 -2.88
CA ALA A 282 -27.36 66.59 -3.91
C ALA A 282 -28.42 66.42 -5.01
N GLY A 283 -29.71 66.37 -4.63
CA GLY A 283 -30.84 66.27 -5.56
C GLY A 283 -31.01 67.48 -6.47
N ALA A 284 -30.59 68.67 -6.02
CA ALA A 284 -30.64 69.92 -6.79
C ALA A 284 -29.45 70.14 -7.74
N LYS A 285 -28.43 69.28 -7.70
CA LYS A 285 -27.19 69.40 -8.50
C LYS A 285 -27.11 68.33 -9.59
N THR A 286 -26.29 68.60 -10.61
CA THR A 286 -26.02 67.65 -11.71
C THR A 286 -24.53 67.53 -12.02
N GLY A 287 -24.14 66.49 -12.76
CA GLY A 287 -22.76 66.35 -13.25
C GLY A 287 -21.72 66.18 -12.15
N ALA A 288 -20.59 66.89 -12.27
CA ALA A 288 -19.45 66.74 -11.37
C ALA A 288 -19.74 67.18 -9.93
N GLU A 289 -20.52 68.26 -9.75
CA GLU A 289 -20.87 68.78 -8.43
C GLU A 289 -21.68 67.77 -7.62
N ARG A 290 -22.71 67.17 -8.24
CA ARG A 290 -23.51 66.12 -7.59
C ARG A 290 -22.64 64.93 -7.17
N ARG A 291 -21.73 64.47 -8.04
CA ARG A 291 -20.81 63.37 -7.71
C ARG A 291 -19.92 63.68 -6.51
N ALA A 292 -19.46 64.92 -6.37
CA ALA A 292 -18.65 65.34 -5.22
C ALA A 292 -19.48 65.33 -3.91
N ILE A 293 -20.72 65.80 -3.96
CA ILE A 293 -21.63 65.79 -2.79
C ILE A 293 -22.00 64.36 -2.42
N ASP A 294 -22.37 63.52 -3.39
CA ASP A 294 -22.68 62.09 -3.17
C ASP A 294 -21.49 61.34 -2.53
N ALA A 295 -20.27 61.65 -2.95
CA ALA A 295 -19.05 61.08 -2.36
C ALA A 295 -18.88 61.49 -0.88
N GLN A 296 -19.14 62.76 -0.54
CA GLN A 296 -19.09 63.23 0.85
C GLN A 296 -20.19 62.60 1.72
N ILE A 297 -21.42 62.53 1.21
CA ILE A 297 -22.55 61.85 1.88
C ILE A 297 -22.19 60.39 2.14
N LYS A 298 -21.64 59.69 1.15
CA LYS A 298 -21.19 58.30 1.30
C LYS A 298 -20.15 58.16 2.40
N SER A 299 -19.12 59.01 2.39
CA SER A 299 -18.07 59.00 3.43
C SER A 299 -18.65 59.23 4.82
N PHE A 300 -19.56 60.21 4.98
CA PHE A 300 -20.17 60.51 6.27
C PHE A 300 -21.01 59.35 6.81
N VAL A 301 -21.83 58.72 5.95
CA VAL A 301 -22.66 57.57 6.33
C VAL A 301 -21.81 56.36 6.71
N MET A 302 -20.72 56.10 5.99
CA MET A 302 -19.76 55.03 6.34
C MET A 302 -19.17 55.24 7.74
N LEU A 303 -18.75 56.48 8.07
CA LEU A 303 -18.24 56.82 9.41
C LEU A 303 -19.32 56.63 10.50
N LEU A 304 -20.58 56.97 10.21
CA LEU A 304 -21.69 56.71 11.14
C LEU A 304 -21.92 55.21 11.37
N MET A 305 -21.83 54.39 10.33
CA MET A 305 -21.94 52.94 10.42
C MET A 305 -20.78 52.34 11.23
N GLU A 306 -19.54 52.73 10.95
CA GLU A 306 -18.35 52.31 11.69
C GLU A 306 -18.43 52.69 13.17
N ARG A 307 -18.83 53.93 13.47
CA ARG A 307 -19.07 54.39 14.84
C ARG A 307 -20.08 53.51 15.56
N LYS A 308 -21.20 53.16 14.90
CA LYS A 308 -22.24 52.29 15.49
C LYS A 308 -21.70 50.89 15.78
N GLU A 309 -20.92 50.31 14.88
CA GLU A 309 -20.29 49.00 15.08
C GLU A 309 -19.26 49.02 16.20
N LEU A 310 -18.41 50.05 16.27
CA LEU A 310 -17.46 50.23 17.38
C LEU A 310 -18.18 50.36 18.73
N GLN A 311 -19.26 51.13 18.79
CA GLN A 311 -20.09 51.25 19.99
C GLN A 311 -20.71 49.90 20.39
N LYS A 312 -21.18 49.09 19.43
CA LYS A 312 -21.71 47.75 19.69
C LYS A 312 -20.62 46.81 20.24
N LYS A 313 -19.43 46.83 19.63
CA LYS A 313 -18.26 46.05 20.08
C LYS A 313 -17.86 46.43 21.51
N LEU A 314 -17.72 47.73 21.80
CA LEU A 314 -17.42 48.23 23.15
C LEU A 314 -18.45 47.73 24.18
N ARG A 315 -19.75 47.85 23.88
CA ARG A 315 -20.82 47.36 24.76
C ARG A 315 -20.76 45.85 24.99
N SER A 316 -20.45 45.07 23.95
CA SER A 316 -20.32 43.62 24.07
C SER A 316 -19.07 43.20 24.85
N GLY A 317 -17.95 43.91 24.68
CA GLY A 317 -16.72 43.69 25.43
C GLY A 317 -16.92 43.96 26.92
N SER A 318 -17.50 45.10 27.28
CA SER A 318 -17.80 45.44 28.69
C SER A 318 -18.73 44.44 29.38
N LYS A 319 -19.62 43.77 28.65
CA LYS A 319 -20.46 42.69 29.19
C LYS A 319 -19.67 41.42 29.47
N LYS A 320 -18.76 41.03 28.57
CA LYS A 320 -17.89 39.85 28.77
C LYS A 320 -16.91 40.06 29.93
N THR A 321 -16.32 41.24 30.07
CA THR A 321 -15.40 41.54 31.17
C THR A 321 -16.10 41.51 32.53
N LYS A 322 -17.38 41.90 32.62
CA LYS A 322 -18.16 41.79 33.85
C LYS A 322 -18.47 40.34 34.25
N GLN A 323 -18.69 39.44 33.28
CA GLN A 323 -18.95 38.01 33.53
C GLN A 323 -17.73 37.17 33.92
N VAL A 324 -16.51 37.70 33.76
CA VAL A 324 -15.26 36.99 34.13
C VAL A 324 -14.76 37.44 35.51
N VAL A 325 -15.33 38.52 36.06
CA VAL A 325 -14.97 39.08 37.38
C VAL A 325 -16.01 38.69 38.45
N GLU A 326 -17.08 38.01 38.07
CA GLU A 326 -18.02 37.28 38.94
C GLU A 326 -17.69 35.78 38.91
#